data_AF-A0A518G1X2-F1
#
_entry.id   AF-A0A518G1X2-F1
#
_cell.length_a   1.000
_cell.length_b   1.000
_cell.length_c   1.000
_cell.angle_alpha   90.00
_cell.angle_beta   90.00
_cell.angle_gamma   90.00
#
_symmetry.space_group_name_H-M   'P 1'
#
loop_
_entity.id
_entity.type
_entity.pdbx_description
1 polymer ?
#
loop_
_entity_poly.entity_id
_entity_poly.type
_entity_poly.pdbx_seq_one_letter_code
_entity_poly.pdbx_strand_id
1 'polypeptide(L)'
;MLRYLFLCTAVLGWLLSDEGSLRAQETAPVVSQTGARPLGVVTDKTLIDDVDSQQMRFEKFSKLLTGTKLVGHFTIDGKPLDELKQETYLISSVEKLEEGDKWVVNAQIKYGQYDLTVPVPLDVKWAGSTPVMVLDNIAIPTLGTFSARVLFHGDKYTGTWQHDQVGGHLFGRLEFAEK
;
A
#
# COMPACT_ATOMS: atom_id res chain seq x y z
N MET A 1 -13.09 -69.76 -19.52
CA MET A 1 -12.27 -68.83 -18.71
C MET A 1 -13.05 -67.52 -18.63
N LEU A 2 -14.03 -67.27 -17.77
CA LEU A 2 -14.25 -67.40 -16.32
C LEU A 2 -13.50 -66.37 -15.45
N ARG A 3 -14.32 -65.64 -14.65
CA ARG A 3 -14.10 -64.60 -13.62
C ARG A 3 -14.26 -63.16 -14.16
N TYR A 4 -15.30 -62.35 -13.93
CA TYR A 4 -16.47 -62.30 -13.01
C TYR A 4 -16.23 -62.60 -11.52
N LEU A 5 -16.15 -61.53 -10.71
CA LEU A 5 -16.52 -61.45 -9.29
C LEU A 5 -16.67 -59.94 -8.97
N PHE A 6 -17.89 -59.37 -8.80
CA PHE A 6 -18.67 -59.27 -7.55
C PHE A 6 -17.89 -58.53 -6.43
N LEU A 7 -18.38 -57.60 -5.60
CA LEU A 7 -19.68 -56.98 -5.27
C LEU A 7 -19.30 -55.87 -4.22
N CYS A 8 -19.82 -54.63 -4.24
CA CYS A 8 -20.89 -54.09 -3.36
C CYS A 8 -20.74 -54.23 -1.81
N THR A 9 -20.83 -53.07 -1.11
CA THR A 9 -21.43 -52.78 0.24
C THR A 9 -20.71 -52.97 1.59
N ALA A 10 -21.14 -52.11 2.55
CA ALA A 10 -21.00 -52.06 4.03
C ALA A 10 -19.92 -51.10 4.56
N VAL A 11 -20.15 -49.97 5.24
CA VAL A 11 -21.17 -49.50 6.21
C VAL A 11 -21.35 -50.42 7.43
N LEU A 12 -21.03 -49.85 8.60
CA LEU A 12 -21.42 -50.27 9.97
C LEU A 12 -20.70 -51.47 10.61
N GLY A 13 -19.75 -51.16 11.51
CA GLY A 13 -19.50 -51.89 12.76
C GLY A 13 -19.14 -50.83 13.82
N TRP A 14 -20.10 -50.27 14.56
CA TRP A 14 -20.63 -50.80 15.84
C TRP A 14 -19.50 -51.24 16.80
N LEU A 15 -19.17 -50.45 17.82
CA LEU A 15 -19.88 -50.28 19.09
C LEU A 15 -19.64 -51.48 20.03
N LEU A 16 -18.88 -51.26 21.11
CA LEU A 16 -19.19 -51.63 22.51
C LEU A 16 -17.92 -51.73 23.38
N SER A 17 -18.12 -51.34 24.64
CA SER A 17 -17.26 -51.47 25.83
C SER A 17 -16.29 -50.33 26.12
N ASP A 18 -16.30 -49.68 27.28
CA ASP A 18 -17.27 -49.65 28.37
C ASP A 18 -16.86 -48.53 29.36
N GLU A 19 -17.85 -48.09 30.11
CA GLU A 19 -17.90 -47.34 31.37
C GLU A 19 -16.65 -47.16 32.27
N GLY A 20 -16.64 -46.02 32.99
CA GLY A 20 -16.02 -45.94 34.33
C GLY A 20 -15.34 -44.58 34.61
N SER A 21 -16.06 -43.57 35.09
CA SER A 21 -16.33 -43.28 36.52
C SER A 21 -15.21 -42.54 37.28
N LEU A 22 -15.50 -41.25 37.55
CA LEU A 22 -15.28 -40.49 38.79
C LEU A 22 -13.92 -40.56 39.52
N ARG A 23 -13.19 -39.43 39.61
CA ARG A 23 -13.02 -38.68 40.88
C ARG A 23 -12.16 -37.41 40.72
N ALA A 24 -12.69 -36.33 41.30
CA ALA A 24 -12.03 -35.07 41.57
C ALA A 24 -11.13 -35.11 42.82
N GLN A 25 -10.14 -34.21 42.84
CA GLN A 25 -9.56 -33.49 44.00
C GLN A 25 -8.50 -32.52 43.40
N GLU A 26 -8.76 -31.23 43.17
CA GLU A 26 -8.97 -30.08 44.08
C GLU A 26 -7.75 -29.68 44.91
N THR A 27 -7.12 -28.55 44.54
CA THR A 27 -6.79 -27.43 45.44
C THR A 27 -6.79 -26.11 44.67
N ALA A 28 -7.65 -25.18 45.09
CA ALA A 28 -7.89 -23.82 44.57
C ALA A 28 -6.91 -22.78 45.19
N PRO A 29 -7.19 -21.45 45.23
CA PRO A 29 -7.53 -20.47 44.17
C PRO A 29 -6.71 -19.15 44.30
N VAL A 30 -6.53 -18.33 43.24
CA VAL A 30 -6.34 -16.86 43.41
C VAL A 30 -6.91 -16.06 42.22
N VAL A 31 -8.09 -15.48 42.45
CA VAL A 31 -8.49 -14.07 42.20
C VAL A 31 -8.39 -13.47 40.78
N SER A 32 -9.59 -13.37 40.17
CA SER A 32 -10.18 -12.18 39.52
C SER A 32 -9.32 -10.93 39.43
N GLN A 33 -9.16 -10.36 38.22
CA GLN A 33 -9.61 -8.97 37.99
C GLN A 33 -10.20 -8.82 36.57
N THR A 34 -11.51 -8.68 36.55
CA THR A 34 -12.21 -7.72 35.70
C THR A 34 -11.54 -6.34 35.88
N GLY A 35 -10.51 -6.07 35.09
CA GLY A 35 -9.98 -4.73 34.92
C GLY A 35 -10.71 -4.09 33.75
N ALA A 36 -11.68 -3.22 34.04
CA ALA A 36 -12.03 -2.17 33.10
C ALA A 36 -10.72 -1.57 32.59
N ARG A 37 -10.47 -1.59 31.27
CA ARG A 37 -9.42 -0.74 30.71
C ARG A 37 -9.69 0.65 31.28
N PRO A 38 -8.77 1.29 32.00
CA PRO A 38 -8.98 2.70 32.25
C PRO A 38 -9.11 3.31 30.85
N LEU A 39 -10.21 4.01 30.60
CA LEU A 39 -10.25 5.09 29.63
C LEU A 39 -9.24 6.11 30.14
N GLY A 40 -7.96 5.78 30.01
CA GLY A 40 -6.84 6.63 30.32
C GLY A 40 -6.92 7.76 29.33
N VAL A 41 -7.08 8.96 29.86
CA VAL A 41 -6.95 10.23 29.15
C VAL A 41 -5.77 10.10 28.19
N VAL A 42 -6.06 9.93 26.90
CA VAL A 42 -5.07 10.09 25.83
C VAL A 42 -4.69 11.56 25.91
N THR A 43 -3.59 11.82 26.61
CA THR A 43 -3.14 13.17 26.93
C THR A 43 -2.86 13.94 25.65
N ASP A 44 -3.37 15.17 25.61
CA ASP A 44 -3.18 16.23 24.61
C ASP A 44 -1.75 16.29 24.05
N LYS A 45 -0.74 16.09 24.93
CA LYS A 45 0.68 16.06 24.57
C LYS A 45 1.06 15.01 23.51
N THR A 46 0.53 13.79 23.60
CA THR A 46 0.84 12.71 22.65
C THR A 46 0.24 13.01 21.27
N LEU A 47 -0.94 13.63 21.26
CA LEU A 47 -1.61 14.07 20.03
C LEU A 47 -0.85 15.24 19.39
N ILE A 48 -0.37 16.19 20.19
CA ILE A 48 0.44 17.33 19.72
C ILE A 48 1.78 16.84 19.13
N ASP A 49 2.50 15.95 19.84
CA ASP A 49 3.77 15.40 19.36
C ASP A 49 3.59 14.62 18.03
N ASP A 50 2.51 13.84 17.90
CA ASP A 50 2.19 13.10 16.68
C ASP A 50 1.81 14.04 15.53
N VAL A 51 1.00 15.08 15.78
CA VAL A 51 0.60 16.07 14.78
C VAL A 51 1.80 16.88 14.27
N ASP A 52 2.66 17.36 15.16
CA ASP A 52 3.89 18.09 14.78
C ASP A 52 4.83 17.19 13.96
N SER A 53 4.94 15.91 14.31
CA SER A 53 5.74 14.95 13.56
C SER A 53 5.20 14.72 12.14
N GLN A 54 3.88 14.71 11.96
CA GLN A 54 3.23 14.58 10.66
C GLN A 54 3.40 15.86 9.83
N GLN A 55 3.18 17.03 10.42
CA GLN A 55 3.39 18.33 9.80
C GLN A 55 4.82 18.45 9.23
N MET A 56 5.83 18.12 10.04
CA MET A 56 7.23 18.14 9.61
C MET A 56 7.52 17.17 8.45
N ARG A 57 6.89 15.99 8.43
CA ARG A 57 7.04 15.02 7.33
C ARG A 57 6.38 15.52 6.05
N PHE A 58 5.20 16.13 6.15
CA PHE A 58 4.50 16.74 5.02
C PHE A 58 5.29 17.89 4.40
N GLU A 59 5.86 18.77 5.23
CA GLU A 59 6.71 19.85 4.73
C GLU A 59 7.96 19.32 4.03
N LYS A 60 8.63 18.32 4.62
CA LYS A 60 9.81 17.68 4.01
C LYS A 60 9.46 17.06 2.65
N PHE A 61 8.32 16.38 2.57
CA PHE A 61 7.84 15.77 1.34
C PHE A 61 7.52 16.81 0.26
N SER A 62 6.73 17.84 0.59
CA SER A 62 6.40 18.92 -0.35
C SER A 62 7.67 19.64 -0.83
N LYS A 63 8.63 19.93 0.06
CA LYS A 63 9.93 20.53 -0.28
C LYS A 63 10.82 19.62 -1.13
N LEU A 64 10.76 18.30 -0.94
CA LEU A 64 11.54 17.32 -1.71
C LEU A 64 11.07 17.21 -3.15
N LEU A 65 9.76 17.23 -3.38
CA LEU A 65 9.17 17.00 -4.69
C LEU A 65 8.93 18.27 -5.50
N THR A 66 8.68 19.41 -4.86
CA THR A 66 8.43 20.67 -5.57
C THR A 66 9.65 21.12 -6.36
N GLY A 67 9.50 21.27 -7.66
CA GLY A 67 10.58 21.67 -8.58
C GLY A 67 11.54 20.53 -8.95
N THR A 68 11.20 19.29 -8.62
CA THR A 68 12.06 18.14 -8.86
C THR A 68 11.65 17.39 -10.12
N LYS A 69 12.63 16.93 -10.90
CA LYS A 69 12.44 16.05 -12.04
C LYS A 69 12.60 14.60 -11.61
N LEU A 70 11.63 13.76 -11.90
CA LEU A 70 11.71 12.32 -11.72
C LEU A 70 12.16 11.75 -13.05
N VAL A 71 13.39 11.25 -13.09
CA VAL A 71 13.99 10.63 -14.26
C VAL A 71 14.13 9.14 -14.00
N GLY A 72 13.49 8.32 -14.83
CA GLY A 72 13.45 6.89 -14.59
C GLY A 72 13.00 6.09 -15.80
N HIS A 73 12.59 4.87 -15.51
CA HIS A 73 12.16 3.88 -16.49
C HIS A 73 10.92 3.15 -15.99
N PHE A 74 10.14 2.63 -16.92
CA PHE A 74 9.00 1.78 -16.63
C PHE A 74 9.08 0.43 -17.36
N THR A 75 8.43 -0.57 -16.79
CA THR A 75 8.21 -1.89 -17.39
C THR A 75 6.75 -2.07 -17.76
N ILE A 76 6.47 -3.02 -18.66
CA ILE A 76 5.11 -3.50 -18.93
C ILE A 76 5.10 -4.99 -18.62
N ASP A 77 4.14 -5.43 -17.82
CA ASP A 77 4.01 -6.84 -17.44
C ASP A 77 3.85 -7.73 -18.69
N GLY A 78 4.59 -8.85 -18.70
CA GLY A 78 4.61 -9.78 -19.83
C GLY A 78 5.42 -9.31 -21.05
N LYS A 79 6.06 -8.14 -21.01
CA LYS A 79 7.01 -7.70 -22.04
C LYS A 79 8.47 -7.92 -21.62
N PRO A 80 9.36 -8.21 -22.58
CA PRO A 80 10.79 -8.33 -22.30
C PRO A 80 11.39 -6.99 -21.83
N LEU A 81 12.47 -7.06 -21.04
CA LEU A 81 13.12 -5.93 -20.37
C LEU A 81 14.35 -5.40 -21.14
N ASP A 82 14.46 -5.77 -22.40
CA ASP A 82 15.57 -5.53 -23.31
C ASP A 82 15.73 -4.04 -23.70
N GLU A 83 14.64 -3.26 -23.72
CA GLU A 83 14.70 -1.82 -23.98
C GLU A 83 13.78 -1.01 -23.04
N LEU A 84 14.31 -0.64 -21.88
CA LEU A 84 13.61 0.24 -20.95
C LEU A 84 13.63 1.69 -21.45
N LYS A 85 12.46 2.20 -21.83
CA LYS A 85 12.30 3.60 -22.24
C LYS A 85 12.48 4.52 -21.04
N GLN A 86 13.29 5.56 -21.21
CA GLN A 86 13.40 6.62 -20.21
C GLN A 86 12.17 7.51 -20.25
N GLU A 87 11.67 7.87 -19.07
CA GLU A 87 10.58 8.82 -18.87
C GLU A 87 11.02 9.96 -17.96
N THR A 88 10.37 11.12 -18.08
CA THR A 88 10.66 12.27 -17.23
C THR A 88 9.37 12.97 -16.81
N TYR A 89 9.22 13.11 -15.50
CA TYR A 89 8.11 13.84 -14.88
C TYR A 89 8.67 15.04 -14.12
N LEU A 90 8.25 16.24 -14.47
CA LEU A 90 8.57 17.44 -13.70
C LEU A 90 7.42 17.70 -12.72
N ILE A 91 7.71 17.63 -11.43
CA ILE A 91 6.74 18.01 -10.40
C ILE A 91 6.87 19.51 -10.17
N SER A 92 5.84 20.26 -10.60
CA SER A 92 5.79 21.71 -10.48
C SER A 92 5.42 22.15 -9.07
N SER A 93 4.38 21.55 -8.47
CA SER A 93 3.99 21.82 -7.08
C SER A 93 3.32 20.60 -6.44
N VAL A 94 3.39 20.55 -5.11
CA VAL A 94 2.75 19.54 -4.27
C VAL A 94 2.00 20.24 -3.15
N GLU A 95 0.67 20.25 -3.23
CA GLU A 95 -0.21 20.99 -2.32
C GLU A 95 -1.12 20.02 -1.56
N LYS A 96 -1.20 20.18 -0.24
CA LYS A 96 -2.09 19.38 0.60
C LYS A 96 -3.47 20.03 0.60
N LEU A 97 -4.53 19.24 0.42
CA LEU A 97 -5.90 19.72 0.59
C LEU A 97 -6.25 19.80 2.08
N GLU A 98 -7.15 20.71 2.44
CA GLU A 98 -7.58 20.94 3.85
C GLU A 98 -8.23 19.69 4.47
N GLU A 99 -8.77 18.80 3.63
CA GLU A 99 -9.50 17.61 4.05
C GLU A 99 -8.62 16.34 3.97
N GLY A 100 -8.02 15.96 5.10
CA GLY A 100 -7.38 14.67 5.32
C GLY A 100 -5.97 14.50 4.72
N ASP A 101 -5.71 13.34 4.13
CA ASP A 101 -4.41 12.95 3.53
C ASP A 101 -4.36 13.18 2.01
N LYS A 102 -5.27 13.98 1.47
CA LYS A 102 -5.36 14.23 0.03
C LYS A 102 -4.40 15.33 -0.39
N TRP A 103 -3.73 15.10 -1.51
CA TRP A 103 -2.78 16.01 -2.12
C TRP A 103 -3.14 16.23 -3.57
N VAL A 104 -2.83 17.41 -4.07
CA VAL A 104 -2.82 17.72 -5.50
C VAL A 104 -1.38 17.91 -5.92
N VAL A 105 -0.93 17.04 -6.81
CA VAL A 105 0.41 17.14 -7.41
C VAL A 105 0.24 17.65 -8.83
N ASN A 106 0.81 18.82 -9.10
CA ASN A 106 0.88 19.36 -10.45
C ASN A 106 2.12 18.80 -11.14
N ALA A 107 1.94 17.87 -12.05
CA ALA A 107 3.04 17.25 -12.79
C ALA A 107 2.95 17.59 -14.28
N GLN A 108 4.09 18.01 -14.84
CA GLN A 108 4.31 18.02 -16.28
C GLN A 108 4.92 16.68 -16.69
N ILE A 109 4.16 15.95 -17.48
CA ILE A 109 4.46 14.59 -17.90
C ILE A 109 5.01 14.65 -19.33
N LYS A 110 6.23 14.18 -19.55
CA LYS A 110 6.82 14.02 -20.89
C LYS A 110 7.10 12.56 -21.18
N TYR A 111 6.33 11.98 -22.12
CA TYR A 111 6.58 10.64 -22.65
C TYR A 111 6.37 10.61 -24.16
N GLY A 112 7.37 10.11 -24.90
CA GLY A 112 7.33 10.07 -26.36
C GLY A 112 7.12 11.45 -26.99
N GLN A 113 5.96 11.69 -27.60
CA GLN A 113 5.59 12.97 -28.22
C GLN A 113 4.61 13.81 -27.39
N TYR A 114 4.20 13.31 -26.22
CA TYR A 114 3.22 13.97 -25.36
C TYR A 114 3.91 14.80 -24.29
N ASP A 115 3.52 16.07 -24.18
CA ASP A 115 3.93 17.02 -23.14
C ASP A 115 2.66 17.66 -22.56
N LEU A 116 2.27 17.23 -21.36
CA LEU A 116 1.02 17.64 -20.73
C LEU A 116 1.22 17.93 -19.25
N THR A 117 0.65 19.05 -18.79
CA THR A 117 0.59 19.40 -17.37
C THR A 117 -0.77 19.01 -16.83
N VAL A 118 -0.80 18.10 -15.85
CA VAL A 118 -2.04 17.60 -15.26
C VAL A 118 -2.01 17.75 -13.74
N PRO A 119 -3.06 18.34 -13.14
CA PRO A 119 -3.27 18.28 -11.71
C PRO A 119 -3.74 16.86 -11.36
N VAL A 120 -2.94 16.13 -10.58
CA VAL A 120 -3.25 14.75 -10.19
C VAL A 120 -3.62 14.73 -8.71
N PRO A 121 -4.90 14.51 -8.36
CA PRO A 121 -5.28 14.27 -6.98
C PRO A 121 -4.80 12.87 -6.57
N LEU A 122 -4.07 12.79 -5.46
CA LEU A 122 -3.54 11.54 -4.92
C LEU A 122 -3.49 11.56 -3.39
N ASP A 123 -3.43 10.39 -2.79
CA ASP A 123 -3.20 10.25 -1.36
C ASP A 123 -1.71 10.06 -1.07
N VAL A 124 -1.23 10.58 0.06
CA VAL A 124 0.12 10.29 0.55
C VAL A 124 0.03 9.45 1.81
N LYS A 125 0.51 8.22 1.74
CA LYS A 125 0.59 7.29 2.87
C LYS A 125 2.04 7.15 3.32
N TRP A 126 2.24 6.76 4.57
CA TRP A 126 3.58 6.70 5.17
C TRP A 126 3.91 5.30 5.66
N ALA A 127 5.04 4.77 5.21
CA ALA A 127 5.67 3.59 5.75
C ALA A 127 6.81 4.03 6.68
N GLY A 128 6.51 4.20 7.97
CA GLY A 128 7.45 4.84 8.90
C GLY A 128 7.71 6.30 8.49
N SER A 129 8.96 6.63 8.15
CA SER A 129 9.37 7.95 7.64
C SER A 129 9.38 8.06 6.12
N THR A 130 8.98 7.00 5.40
CA THR A 130 9.04 6.93 3.95
C THR A 130 7.68 7.23 3.32
N PRO A 131 7.57 8.29 2.49
CA PRO A 131 6.31 8.62 1.84
C PRO A 131 6.04 7.71 0.64
N VAL A 132 4.78 7.35 0.48
CA VAL A 132 4.22 6.56 -0.63
C VAL A 132 3.06 7.35 -1.23
N MET A 133 3.22 7.80 -2.46
CA MET A 133 2.12 8.39 -3.25
C MET A 133 1.21 7.27 -3.74
N VAL A 134 -0.08 7.43 -3.54
CA VAL A 134 -1.12 6.47 -3.90
C VAL A 134 -2.13 7.16 -4.80
N LEU A 135 -2.16 6.71 -6.04
CA LEU A 135 -3.18 7.04 -7.02
C LEU A 135 -4.08 5.82 -7.15
N ASP A 136 -5.37 5.98 -6.89
CA ASP A 136 -6.33 4.87 -6.91
C ASP A 136 -7.48 5.18 -7.87
N ASN A 137 -7.47 4.51 -9.03
CA ASN A 137 -8.53 4.55 -10.05
C ASN A 137 -8.92 5.98 -10.48
N ILE A 138 -7.92 6.83 -10.75
CA ILE A 138 -8.17 8.19 -11.21
C ILE A 138 -8.38 8.20 -12.73
N ALA A 139 -9.59 8.58 -13.12
CA ALA A 139 -9.92 8.82 -14.53
C ALA A 139 -9.39 10.19 -14.97
N ILE A 140 -8.43 10.19 -15.89
CA ILE A 140 -7.94 11.39 -16.54
C ILE A 140 -8.67 11.53 -17.87
N PRO A 141 -9.39 12.64 -18.12
CA PRO A 141 -10.09 12.86 -19.38
C PRO A 141 -9.17 12.62 -20.57
N THR A 142 -9.66 11.88 -21.57
CA THR A 142 -8.94 11.53 -22.81
C THR A 142 -7.78 10.54 -22.66
N LEU A 143 -7.25 10.34 -21.44
CA LEU A 143 -6.09 9.47 -21.20
C LEU A 143 -6.46 8.11 -20.58
N GLY A 144 -7.63 7.96 -19.95
CA GLY A 144 -8.09 6.69 -19.36
C GLY A 144 -7.95 6.66 -17.84
N THR A 145 -8.00 5.46 -17.23
CA THR A 145 -7.96 5.30 -15.78
C THR A 145 -6.59 4.85 -15.31
N PHE A 146 -6.05 5.56 -14.31
CA PHE A 146 -4.71 5.32 -13.79
C PHE A 146 -4.75 4.96 -12.31
N SER A 147 -3.93 3.98 -11.96
CA SER A 147 -3.62 3.60 -10.58
C SER A 147 -2.11 3.49 -10.43
N ALA A 148 -1.56 4.00 -9.33
CA ALA A 148 -0.12 3.97 -9.09
C ALA A 148 0.20 3.97 -7.60
N ARG A 149 1.31 3.34 -7.22
CA ARG A 149 1.82 3.34 -5.84
C ARG A 149 3.32 3.57 -5.92
N VAL A 150 3.78 4.75 -5.52
CA VAL A 150 5.17 5.18 -5.70
C VAL A 150 5.78 5.55 -4.37
N LEU A 151 6.82 4.82 -3.98
CA LEU A 151 7.60 5.03 -2.78
C LEU A 151 8.83 5.90 -3.09
N PHE A 152 9.14 6.85 -2.20
CA PHE A 152 10.31 7.71 -2.30
C PHE A 152 11.28 7.47 -1.16
N HIS A 153 12.54 7.18 -1.47
CA HIS A 153 13.57 6.94 -0.46
C HIS A 153 14.91 7.53 -0.89
N GLY A 154 15.32 8.61 -0.21
CA GLY A 154 16.51 9.37 -0.57
C GLY A 154 16.30 10.10 -1.90
N ASP A 155 17.24 9.90 -2.82
CA ASP A 155 17.23 10.44 -4.19
C ASP A 155 16.60 9.48 -5.21
N LYS A 156 15.86 8.46 -4.75
CA LYS A 156 15.26 7.42 -5.59
C LYS A 156 13.76 7.30 -5.37
N TYR A 157 13.08 6.82 -6.42
CA TYR A 157 11.70 6.41 -6.35
C TYR A 157 11.49 5.05 -7.01
N THR A 158 10.49 4.31 -6.56
CA THR A 158 10.08 3.02 -7.13
C THR A 158 8.61 2.78 -6.89
N GLY A 159 7.93 2.06 -7.77
CA GLY A 159 6.51 1.84 -7.65
C GLY A 159 5.90 0.92 -8.67
N THR A 160 4.59 0.79 -8.58
CA THR A 160 3.74 0.15 -9.60
C THR A 160 2.91 1.21 -10.31
N TRP A 161 2.60 0.97 -11.57
CA TRP A 161 1.60 1.73 -12.32
C TRP A 161 0.65 0.76 -13.02
N GLN A 162 -0.55 1.25 -13.27
CA GLN A 162 -1.56 0.57 -14.04
C GLN A 162 -2.37 1.60 -14.81
N HIS A 163 -2.61 1.29 -16.07
CA HIS A 163 -3.50 1.98 -16.99
C HIS A 163 -4.52 0.97 -17.52
N ASP A 164 -5.76 1.09 -17.06
CA ASP A 164 -6.83 0.11 -17.30
C ASP A 164 -6.40 -1.34 -16.98
N GLN A 165 -6.14 -2.17 -18.01
CA GLN A 165 -5.71 -3.58 -17.86
C GLN A 165 -4.19 -3.79 -18.02
N VAL A 166 -3.46 -2.74 -18.38
CA VAL A 166 -2.01 -2.80 -18.59
C VAL A 166 -1.32 -2.23 -17.36
N GLY A 167 -0.25 -2.87 -16.90
CA GLY A 167 0.51 -2.38 -15.75
C GLY A 167 1.97 -2.77 -15.81
N GLY A 168 2.67 -2.38 -14.75
CA GLY A 168 4.04 -2.77 -14.52
C GLY A 168 4.67 -1.98 -13.39
N HIS A 169 5.99 -1.88 -13.43
CA HIS A 169 6.80 -1.19 -12.44
C HIS A 169 7.39 0.08 -13.01
N LEU A 170 7.64 1.05 -12.14
CA LEU A 170 8.36 2.28 -12.45
C LEU A 170 9.44 2.49 -11.40
N PHE A 171 10.60 2.99 -11.81
CA PHE A 171 11.69 3.29 -10.89
C PHE A 171 12.65 4.31 -11.49
N GLY A 172 13.32 5.08 -10.62
CA GLY A 172 14.21 6.13 -11.09
C GLY A 172 14.83 6.94 -9.96
N ARG A 173 15.28 8.14 -10.32
CA ARG A 173 15.94 9.09 -9.43
C ARG A 173 15.29 10.46 -9.49
N LEU A 174 15.50 11.22 -8.42
CA LEU A 174 15.11 12.61 -8.29
C LEU A 174 16.28 13.49 -8.72
N GLU A 175 16.07 14.29 -9.76
CA GLU A 175 16.96 15.35 -10.20
C GLU A 175 16.39 16.70 -9.74
N PHE A 176 17.05 17.30 -8.75
CA PHE A 176 16.66 18.60 -8.23
C PHE A 176 17.04 19.68 -9.25
N ALA A 177 16.08 20.52 -9.65
CA ALA A 177 16.43 21.72 -10.39
C ALA A 177 17.36 22.58 -9.51
N GLU A 178 18.51 23.00 -10.07
CA GLU A 178 19.41 23.92 -9.36
C GLU A 178 18.62 25.17 -8.95
N LYS A 179 18.66 25.49 -7.65
CA LYS A 179 17.99 26.65 -7.06
C LYS A 179 18.76 27.93 -7.35
#